data_AF-A0A3S3D1G6-F1
#
_entry.id   AF-A0A3S3D1G6-F1
#
_cell.length_a   1.000
_cell.length_b   1.000
_cell.length_c   1.000
_cell.angle_alpha   90.00
_cell.angle_beta   90.00
_cell.angle_gamma   90.00
#
_symmetry.space_group_name_H-M   'P 1'
#
loop_
_entity.id
_entity.type
_entity.pdbx_description
1 polymer ?
#
loop_
_entity_poly.entity_id
_entity_poly.type
_entity_poly.pdbx_seq_one_letter_code
_entity_poly.pdbx_strand_id
1 'polypeptide(L)'
;MNGTLVLLVVIVSIAVTGLAKRRDLQVPLVLVAVGSAASFIPGLPRLELDPEIILGLVLPPLLYSAALDFSLSSLRRNIAPILRLGVGLVLVTAFAVGFFANWLVPELTLGAALVLGAVVSPTDAVSAVSVGRKLGLPKRVLAILTGEGLLNDATALTLFTVGVAAVAGTRVVVEQPVLFFLYEVAGGVVIGIVMATVVRLVRARMYDSPLETVLGLVLPFTAYLAAEEIHTSGVLAVVVAGFLMGHHATDVSIPTRLQERSLWATLDQLLEMFVFAYMGLQLKFVIDDVADEGLPVHHVFAYGFAVLVVVILVRPVWVFLNWGRLRLRFVPRRGSAARAGLTWKQKLVVSWAGMRGVVTLAAAGGVPVLTASGEPFPGRGVIQAIAFVVAVGTLLIQGSTIPFLIERLDVADPAEAERGRQQTKLARRIAADAADQALAEVAAGPPPGTDPDQFVRALNRVRVSIRAQAQVEEAEGDDESVTELRKAGTLFDSVRRRVLQAQRSALIAARDEGLLDDEVLRAELESRDIEEAAAEQRVRRRRG
;
A
#
# COMPACT_ATOMS: atom_id res chain seq x y z
N MET A 1 -9.64 -16.22 22.67
CA MET A 1 -8.52 -16.26 21.70
C MET A 1 -7.40 -17.15 22.19
N ASN A 2 -7.08 -18.24 21.48
CA ASN A 2 -5.87 -19.02 21.76
C ASN A 2 -4.66 -18.29 21.16
N GLY A 3 -4.11 -17.31 21.88
CA GLY A 3 -2.93 -16.53 21.44
C GLY A 3 -1.75 -17.42 21.03
N THR A 4 -1.63 -18.61 21.64
CA THR A 4 -0.66 -19.64 21.26
C THR A 4 -0.80 -20.08 19.80
N LEU A 5 -2.02 -20.23 19.28
CA LEU A 5 -2.25 -20.62 17.88
C LEU A 5 -1.85 -19.51 16.92
N VAL A 6 -2.18 -18.26 17.23
CA VAL A 6 -1.75 -17.10 16.44
C VAL A 6 -0.23 -17.07 16.34
N LEU A 7 0.47 -17.22 17.46
CA LEU A 7 1.94 -17.26 17.49
C LEU A 7 2.49 -18.45 16.69
N LEU A 8 1.88 -19.63 16.80
CA LEU A 8 2.28 -20.80 16.04
C LEU A 8 2.11 -20.58 14.53
N VAL A 9 0.99 -20.01 14.10
CA VAL A 9 0.75 -19.64 12.69
C VAL A 9 1.80 -18.65 12.21
N VAL A 10 2.13 -17.62 13.00
CA VAL A 10 3.18 -16.65 12.66
C VAL A 10 4.55 -17.33 12.53
N ILE A 11 4.94 -18.18 13.49
CA ILE A 11 6.24 -18.90 13.47
C ILE A 11 6.35 -19.79 12.23
N VAL A 12 5.31 -20.58 11.94
CA VAL A 12 5.28 -21.44 10.74
C VAL A 12 5.31 -20.59 9.47
N SER A 13 4.59 -19.46 9.45
CA SER A 13 4.58 -18.54 8.31
C SER A 13 5.96 -17.94 8.03
N ILE A 14 6.74 -17.63 9.08
CA ILE A 14 8.14 -17.17 8.94
C ILE A 14 8.99 -18.26 8.28
N ALA A 15 8.89 -19.51 8.76
CA ALA A 15 9.65 -20.63 8.21
C ALA A 15 9.31 -20.90 6.73
N VAL A 16 8.01 -20.94 6.41
CA VAL A 16 7.51 -21.14 5.03
C VAL A 16 7.94 -19.98 4.13
N THR A 17 7.82 -18.74 4.60
CA THR A 17 8.26 -17.54 3.86
C THR A 17 9.75 -17.57 3.56
N GLY A 18 10.58 -17.94 4.55
CA GLY A 18 12.02 -18.08 4.37
C GLY A 18 12.38 -19.13 3.32
N LEU A 19 11.67 -20.26 3.31
CA LEU A 19 11.86 -21.31 2.30
C LEU A 19 11.37 -20.88 0.91
N ALA A 20 10.21 -20.22 0.82
CA ALA A 20 9.64 -19.73 -0.43
C ALA A 20 10.56 -18.70 -1.11
N LYS A 21 11.09 -17.73 -0.35
CA LYS A 21 12.05 -16.73 -0.85
C LYS A 21 13.33 -17.36 -1.36
N ARG A 22 13.84 -18.42 -0.72
CA ARG A 22 15.03 -19.16 -1.19
C ARG A 22 14.82 -19.85 -2.54
N ARG A 23 13.57 -20.09 -2.94
CA ARG A 23 13.19 -20.76 -4.19
C ARG A 23 12.59 -19.79 -5.22
N ASP A 24 12.66 -18.48 -4.94
CA ASP A 24 12.03 -17.43 -5.73
C ASP A 24 10.53 -17.66 -6.02
N LEU A 25 9.83 -18.27 -5.05
CA LEU A 25 8.40 -18.51 -5.12
C LEU A 25 7.63 -17.33 -4.54
N GLN A 26 6.41 -17.12 -5.03
CA GLN A 26 5.50 -16.13 -4.47
C GLN A 26 5.03 -16.55 -3.08
N VAL A 27 5.45 -15.80 -2.08
CA VAL A 27 5.14 -16.05 -0.66
C VAL A 27 3.62 -16.18 -0.41
N PRO A 28 2.74 -15.30 -0.93
CA PRO A 28 1.29 -15.43 -0.72
C PRO A 28 0.73 -16.78 -1.19
N LEU A 29 1.13 -17.23 -2.39
CA LEU A 29 0.66 -18.50 -2.97
C LEU A 29 1.10 -19.70 -2.13
N VAL A 30 2.37 -19.71 -1.71
CA VAL A 30 2.93 -20.81 -0.92
C VAL A 30 2.27 -20.88 0.45
N LEU A 31 2.07 -19.75 1.13
CA LEU A 31 1.43 -19.71 2.44
C LEU A 31 -0.01 -20.19 2.39
N VAL A 32 -0.78 -19.78 1.37
CA VAL A 32 -2.17 -20.23 1.21
C VAL A 32 -2.21 -21.72 0.88
N ALA A 33 -1.38 -22.20 -0.04
CA ALA A 33 -1.33 -23.62 -0.38
C ALA A 33 -0.93 -24.50 0.82
N VAL A 34 0.11 -24.11 1.56
CA VAL A 34 0.58 -24.82 2.75
C VAL A 34 -0.44 -24.72 3.87
N GLY A 35 -1.04 -23.55 4.11
CA GLY A 35 -2.10 -23.36 5.10
C GLY A 35 -3.33 -24.20 4.79
N SER A 36 -3.75 -24.26 3.52
CA SER A 36 -4.85 -25.11 3.06
C SER A 36 -4.56 -26.59 3.25
N ALA A 37 -3.35 -27.06 2.92
CA ALA A 37 -2.95 -28.44 3.20
C ALA A 37 -2.89 -28.72 4.71
N ALA A 38 -2.34 -27.79 5.50
CA ALA A 38 -2.22 -27.90 6.95
C ALA A 38 -3.58 -27.89 7.66
N SER A 39 -4.59 -27.24 7.09
CA SER A 39 -5.94 -27.22 7.65
C SER A 39 -6.55 -28.62 7.82
N PHE A 40 -6.10 -29.61 7.02
CA PHE A 40 -6.55 -31.01 7.12
C PHE A 40 -5.79 -31.85 8.14
N ILE A 41 -4.83 -31.30 8.89
CA ILE A 41 -4.11 -32.03 9.94
C ILE A 41 -5.11 -32.38 11.07
N PRO A 42 -5.31 -33.68 11.39
CA PRO A 42 -6.23 -34.08 12.43
C PRO A 42 -5.87 -33.47 13.80
N GLY A 43 -6.88 -32.95 14.50
CA GLY A 43 -6.70 -32.34 15.83
C GLY A 43 -6.21 -30.89 15.80
N LEU A 44 -6.01 -30.28 14.62
CA LEU A 44 -5.73 -28.85 14.53
C LEU A 44 -6.99 -28.04 14.93
N PRO A 45 -6.93 -27.20 15.98
CA PRO A 45 -8.07 -26.39 16.38
C PRO A 45 -8.35 -25.27 15.38
N ARG A 46 -9.63 -24.88 15.26
CA ARG A 46 -10.03 -23.74 14.43
C ARG A 46 -9.47 -22.45 14.98
N LEU A 47 -8.72 -21.74 14.14
CA LEU A 47 -8.34 -20.36 14.41
C LEU A 47 -9.50 -19.46 13.96
N GLU A 48 -10.44 -19.20 14.86
CA GLU A 48 -11.48 -18.20 14.66
C GLU A 48 -10.95 -16.84 15.15
N LEU A 49 -10.94 -15.86 14.25
CA LEU A 49 -10.63 -14.48 14.56
C LEU A 49 -11.87 -13.66 14.30
N ASP A 50 -12.19 -12.78 15.24
CA ASP A 50 -13.29 -11.86 15.04
C ASP A 50 -12.97 -10.95 13.85
N PRO A 51 -13.94 -10.74 12.93
CA PRO A 51 -13.77 -9.86 11.76
C PRO A 51 -13.25 -8.47 12.13
N GLU A 52 -13.68 -7.95 13.27
CA GLU A 52 -13.25 -6.66 13.82
C GLU A 52 -11.75 -6.61 14.11
N ILE A 53 -11.13 -7.73 14.50
CA ILE A 53 -9.68 -7.80 14.69
C ILE A 53 -8.98 -7.70 13.34
N ILE A 54 -9.48 -8.38 12.30
CA ILE A 54 -8.85 -8.31 10.98
C ILE A 54 -9.03 -6.90 10.39
N LEU A 55 -10.23 -6.34 10.43
CA LEU A 55 -10.55 -5.02 9.88
C LEU A 55 -9.93 -3.87 10.69
N GLY A 56 -9.81 -4.00 12.01
CA GLY A 56 -9.32 -2.94 12.90
C GLY A 56 -7.83 -3.04 13.27
N LEU A 57 -7.22 -4.23 13.22
CA LEU A 57 -5.81 -4.44 13.59
C LEU A 57 -4.90 -4.73 12.39
N VAL A 58 -5.38 -5.46 11.39
CA VAL A 58 -4.54 -5.89 10.26
C VAL A 58 -4.64 -4.90 9.10
N LEU A 59 -5.85 -4.50 8.74
CA LEU A 59 -6.09 -3.66 7.57
C LEU A 59 -5.52 -2.22 7.71
N PRO A 60 -5.68 -1.50 8.84
CA PRO A 60 -5.23 -0.12 8.95
C PRO A 60 -3.73 0.09 8.71
N PRO A 61 -2.81 -0.69 9.32
CA PRO A 61 -1.39 -0.51 9.04
C PRO A 61 -1.01 -0.81 7.58
N LEU A 62 -1.63 -1.81 6.93
CA LEU A 62 -1.38 -2.13 5.50
C LEU A 62 -1.85 -1.02 4.56
N LEU A 63 -3.02 -0.44 4.81
CA LEU A 63 -3.54 0.69 4.04
C LEU A 63 -2.70 1.94 4.25
N TYR A 64 -2.27 2.17 5.50
CA TYR A 64 -1.46 3.31 5.86
C TYR A 64 -0.08 3.26 5.22
N SER A 65 0.61 2.11 5.28
CA SER A 65 1.91 1.93 4.63
C SER A 65 1.80 2.12 3.11
N ALA A 66 0.77 1.54 2.47
CA ALA A 66 0.50 1.75 1.05
C ALA A 66 0.22 3.22 0.68
N ALA A 67 -0.50 3.96 1.54
CA ALA A 67 -0.80 5.37 1.34
C ALA A 67 0.40 6.30 1.60
N LEU A 68 1.26 5.97 2.57
CA LEU A 68 2.50 6.71 2.87
C LEU A 68 3.42 6.80 1.65
N ASP A 69 3.55 5.68 0.93
CA ASP A 69 4.43 5.57 -0.23
C ASP A 69 3.84 6.14 -1.51
N PHE A 70 2.56 6.50 -1.52
CA PHE A 70 1.90 7.00 -2.72
C PHE A 70 2.11 8.50 -2.92
N SER A 71 2.19 8.94 -4.17
CA SER A 71 2.45 10.35 -4.53
C SER A 71 1.17 11.11 -4.83
N LEU A 72 1.01 12.31 -4.23
CA LEU A 72 -0.17 13.16 -4.44
C LEU A 72 -0.27 13.64 -5.89
N SER A 73 0.87 13.94 -6.50
CA SER A 73 0.97 14.29 -7.91
C SER A 73 0.46 13.16 -8.82
N SER A 74 0.84 11.91 -8.55
CA SER A 74 0.36 10.75 -9.31
C SER A 74 -1.12 10.44 -9.05
N LEU A 75 -1.62 10.65 -7.82
CA LEU A 75 -3.06 10.58 -7.53
C LEU A 75 -3.84 11.51 -8.44
N ARG A 76 -3.48 12.80 -8.44
CA ARG A 76 -4.16 13.82 -9.23
C ARG A 76 -4.11 13.52 -10.73
N ARG A 77 -2.96 13.07 -11.25
CA ARG A 77 -2.79 12.70 -12.66
C ARG A 77 -3.62 11.47 -13.07
N ASN A 78 -3.85 10.54 -12.14
CA ASN A 78 -4.54 9.27 -12.40
C ASN A 78 -5.88 9.13 -11.66
N ILE A 79 -6.47 10.23 -11.18
CA ILE A 79 -7.71 10.18 -10.38
C ILE A 79 -8.87 9.55 -11.16
N ALA A 80 -8.98 9.84 -12.46
CA ALA A 80 -10.06 9.30 -13.30
C ALA A 80 -9.99 7.78 -13.45
N PRO A 81 -8.86 7.15 -13.86
CA PRO A 81 -8.76 5.68 -13.87
C PRO A 81 -8.87 5.07 -12.47
N ILE A 82 -8.31 5.71 -11.44
CA ILE A 82 -8.41 5.23 -10.05
C ILE A 82 -9.88 5.19 -9.60
N LEU A 83 -10.67 6.25 -9.77
CA LEU A 83 -12.10 6.25 -9.41
C LEU A 83 -12.92 5.25 -10.23
N ARG A 84 -12.60 5.06 -11.51
CA ARG A 84 -13.30 4.08 -12.35
C ARG A 84 -13.06 2.63 -11.90
N LEU A 85 -11.91 2.33 -11.33
CA LEU A 85 -11.58 1.00 -10.82
C LEU A 85 -11.98 0.87 -9.33
N GLY A 86 -11.55 1.81 -8.48
CA GLY A 86 -11.81 1.77 -7.04
C GLY A 86 -13.27 1.98 -6.64
N VAL A 87 -14.08 2.66 -7.44
CA VAL A 87 -15.51 2.87 -7.13
C VAL A 87 -16.40 2.22 -8.19
N GLY A 88 -16.16 2.56 -9.47
CA GLY A 88 -17.01 2.11 -10.57
C GLY A 88 -17.01 0.59 -10.76
N LEU A 89 -15.82 -0.03 -10.84
CA LEU A 89 -15.70 -1.48 -10.99
C LEU A 89 -16.20 -2.23 -9.76
N VAL A 90 -15.99 -1.68 -8.56
CA VAL A 90 -16.49 -2.28 -7.30
C VAL A 90 -18.01 -2.38 -7.33
N LEU A 91 -18.72 -1.28 -7.63
CA LEU A 91 -20.17 -1.28 -7.76
C LEU A 91 -20.65 -2.28 -8.83
N VAL A 92 -20.04 -2.24 -10.01
CA VAL A 92 -20.41 -3.14 -11.12
C VAL A 92 -20.17 -4.60 -10.74
N THR A 93 -19.07 -4.91 -10.07
CA THR A 93 -18.77 -6.28 -9.63
C THR A 93 -19.75 -6.72 -8.56
N ALA A 94 -20.07 -5.86 -7.59
CA ALA A 94 -21.02 -6.18 -6.52
C ALA A 94 -22.42 -6.48 -7.08
N PHE A 95 -22.93 -5.64 -7.98
CA PHE A 95 -24.23 -5.89 -8.60
C PHE A 95 -24.20 -7.08 -9.56
N ALA A 96 -23.16 -7.22 -10.40
CA ALA A 96 -23.06 -8.34 -11.33
C ALA A 96 -23.03 -9.68 -10.59
N VAL A 97 -22.22 -9.78 -9.53
CA VAL A 97 -22.15 -10.97 -8.69
C VAL A 97 -23.45 -11.17 -7.93
N GLY A 98 -24.03 -10.12 -7.33
CA GLY A 98 -25.26 -10.26 -6.55
C GLY A 98 -26.45 -10.72 -7.38
N PHE A 99 -26.66 -10.16 -8.57
CA PHE A 99 -27.72 -10.64 -9.47
C PHE A 99 -27.45 -12.05 -9.98
N PHE A 100 -26.20 -12.37 -10.31
CA PHE A 100 -25.82 -13.70 -10.77
C PHE A 100 -25.99 -14.76 -9.67
N ALA A 101 -25.56 -14.46 -8.44
CA ALA A 101 -25.67 -15.35 -7.30
C ALA A 101 -27.12 -15.55 -6.87
N ASN A 102 -27.95 -14.50 -6.86
CA ASN A 102 -29.40 -14.65 -6.62
C ASN A 102 -30.08 -15.55 -7.66
N TRP A 103 -29.61 -15.52 -8.91
CA TRP A 103 -30.16 -16.39 -9.96
C TRP A 103 -29.65 -17.84 -9.86
N LEU A 104 -28.39 -18.03 -9.48
CA LEU A 104 -27.72 -19.33 -9.47
C LEU A 104 -27.92 -20.12 -8.17
N VAL A 105 -27.96 -19.44 -7.03
CA VAL A 105 -27.87 -20.01 -5.68
C VAL A 105 -29.24 -19.89 -5.00
N PRO A 106 -30.03 -20.97 -4.91
CA PRO A 106 -31.39 -20.94 -4.36
C PRO A 106 -31.46 -20.48 -2.90
N GLU A 107 -30.38 -20.67 -2.14
CA GLU A 107 -30.29 -20.33 -0.71
C GLU A 107 -30.16 -18.83 -0.46
N LEU A 108 -29.85 -18.03 -1.48
CA LEU A 108 -29.60 -16.59 -1.34
C LEU A 108 -30.82 -15.77 -1.76
N THR A 109 -31.29 -14.93 -0.84
CA THR A 109 -32.18 -13.81 -1.20
C THR A 109 -31.41 -12.76 -1.99
N LEU A 110 -32.12 -11.89 -2.72
CA LEU A 110 -31.47 -10.80 -3.47
C LEU A 110 -30.57 -9.95 -2.57
N GLY A 111 -31.02 -9.64 -1.35
CA GLY A 111 -30.22 -8.87 -0.40
C GLY A 111 -28.96 -9.63 0.05
N ALA A 112 -29.08 -10.92 0.40
CA ALA A 112 -27.93 -11.75 0.77
C ALA A 112 -26.93 -11.90 -0.38
N ALA A 113 -27.43 -12.02 -1.61
CA ALA A 113 -26.60 -12.09 -2.80
C ALA A 113 -25.89 -10.76 -3.10
N LEU A 114 -26.55 -9.61 -2.86
CA LEU A 114 -25.89 -8.30 -2.96
C LEU A 114 -24.82 -8.11 -1.88
N VAL A 115 -25.03 -8.64 -0.67
CA VAL A 115 -23.99 -8.70 0.38
C VAL A 115 -22.80 -9.52 -0.10
N LEU A 116 -23.02 -10.72 -0.64
CA LEU A 116 -21.96 -11.53 -1.27
C LEU A 116 -21.22 -10.74 -2.35
N GLY A 117 -21.96 -10.03 -3.21
CA GLY A 117 -21.39 -9.18 -4.25
C GLY A 117 -20.47 -8.11 -3.67
N ALA A 118 -20.91 -7.40 -2.62
CA ALA A 118 -20.08 -6.42 -1.92
C ALA A 118 -18.80 -7.05 -1.35
N VAL A 119 -18.93 -8.21 -0.68
CA VAL A 119 -17.83 -8.96 -0.06
C VAL A 119 -16.72 -9.33 -1.06
N VAL A 120 -17.07 -9.77 -2.28
CA VAL A 120 -16.09 -10.24 -3.28
C VAL A 120 -15.64 -9.19 -4.30
N SER A 121 -16.22 -7.99 -4.22
CA SER A 121 -15.89 -6.87 -5.10
C SER A 121 -14.54 -6.19 -4.88
N PRO A 122 -13.97 -6.05 -3.66
CA PRO A 122 -12.70 -5.37 -3.46
C PRO A 122 -11.54 -6.24 -3.94
N THR A 123 -10.46 -5.59 -4.37
CA THR A 123 -9.30 -6.23 -5.01
C THR A 123 -8.04 -5.93 -4.19
N ASP A 124 -7.25 -6.96 -3.91
CA ASP A 124 -5.96 -6.79 -3.23
C ASP A 124 -4.91 -6.28 -4.21
N ALA A 125 -4.69 -4.97 -4.16
CA ALA A 125 -3.66 -4.31 -4.96
C ALA A 125 -2.25 -4.60 -4.46
N VAL A 126 -2.06 -4.94 -3.18
CA VAL A 126 -0.73 -5.05 -2.56
C VAL A 126 0.06 -6.18 -3.22
N SER A 127 -0.58 -7.35 -3.35
CA SER A 127 -0.03 -8.51 -4.06
C SER A 127 0.33 -8.20 -5.52
N ALA A 128 -0.53 -7.45 -6.22
CA ALA A 128 -0.32 -7.12 -7.63
C ALA A 128 0.81 -6.10 -7.82
N VAL A 129 0.89 -5.11 -6.94
CA VAL A 129 1.88 -4.04 -6.98
C VAL A 129 3.27 -4.57 -6.62
N SER A 130 3.38 -5.47 -5.64
CA SER A 130 4.67 -6.04 -5.24
C SER A 130 5.29 -6.90 -6.35
N VAL A 131 4.51 -7.78 -6.97
CA VAL A 131 4.92 -8.59 -8.13
C VAL A 131 5.22 -7.68 -9.33
N GLY A 132 4.33 -6.73 -9.61
CA GLY A 132 4.48 -5.80 -10.71
C GLY A 132 5.73 -4.94 -10.62
N ARG A 133 6.08 -4.46 -9.41
CA ARG A 133 7.28 -3.65 -9.16
C ARG A 133 8.55 -4.46 -9.41
N LYS A 134 8.60 -5.72 -8.94
CA LYS A 134 9.74 -6.63 -9.18
C LYS A 134 9.96 -6.90 -10.68
N LEU A 135 8.88 -6.99 -11.45
CA LEU A 135 8.91 -7.27 -12.89
C LEU A 135 8.96 -6.00 -13.76
N GLY A 136 9.20 -4.84 -13.17
CA GLY A 136 9.42 -3.60 -13.92
C GLY A 136 8.17 -3.01 -14.57
N LEU A 137 6.98 -3.19 -13.98
CA LEU A 137 5.78 -2.51 -14.48
C LEU A 137 5.97 -0.98 -14.48
N PRO A 138 5.42 -0.28 -15.49
CA PRO A 138 5.49 1.18 -15.55
C PRO A 138 4.89 1.82 -14.29
N LYS A 139 5.50 2.91 -13.80
CA LYS A 139 5.10 3.59 -12.56
C LYS A 139 3.64 4.01 -12.60
N ARG A 140 3.15 4.43 -13.77
CA ARG A 140 1.74 4.76 -13.94
C ARG A 140 0.80 3.57 -13.72
N VAL A 141 1.16 2.37 -14.18
CA VAL A 141 0.37 1.16 -13.94
C VAL A 141 0.35 0.83 -12.45
N LEU A 142 1.52 0.88 -11.81
CA LEU A 142 1.64 0.69 -10.35
C LEU A 142 0.78 1.71 -9.60
N ALA A 143 0.83 2.99 -9.98
CA ALA A 143 0.03 4.04 -9.35
C ALA A 143 -1.48 3.83 -9.51
N ILE A 144 -1.93 3.31 -10.66
CA ILE A 144 -3.36 2.99 -10.88
C ILE A 144 -3.77 1.81 -10.00
N LEU A 145 -2.97 0.75 -9.95
CA LEU A 145 -3.26 -0.44 -9.15
C LEU A 145 -3.26 -0.13 -7.64
N THR A 146 -2.24 0.57 -7.13
CA THR A 146 -2.21 1.00 -5.73
C THR A 146 -3.38 1.92 -5.42
N GLY A 147 -3.67 2.91 -6.27
CA GLY A 147 -4.78 3.84 -6.04
C GLY A 147 -6.16 3.16 -6.07
N GLU A 148 -6.36 2.16 -6.92
CA GLU A 148 -7.57 1.32 -6.90
C GLU A 148 -7.72 0.60 -5.55
N GLY A 149 -6.65 -0.05 -5.07
CA GLY A 149 -6.62 -0.76 -3.79
C GLY A 149 -6.85 0.09 -2.55
N LEU A 150 -6.60 1.40 -2.63
CA LEU A 150 -6.85 2.32 -1.52
C LEU A 150 -8.33 2.77 -1.44
N LEU A 151 -9.08 2.72 -2.54
CA LEU A 151 -10.47 3.20 -2.60
C LEU A 151 -11.51 2.07 -2.65
N ASN A 152 -11.12 0.90 -3.15
CA ASN A 152 -12.03 -0.23 -3.33
C ASN A 152 -12.52 -0.80 -2.00
N ASP A 153 -11.67 -0.92 -0.99
CA ASP A 153 -12.01 -1.45 0.33
C ASP A 153 -13.04 -0.56 1.00
N ALA A 154 -12.85 0.75 0.95
CA ALA A 154 -13.83 1.70 1.46
C ALA A 154 -15.18 1.54 0.75
N THR A 155 -15.18 1.52 -0.58
CA THR A 155 -16.42 1.36 -1.37
C THR A 155 -17.12 0.03 -1.08
N ALA A 156 -16.36 -1.06 -1.00
CA ALA A 156 -16.89 -2.40 -0.76
C ALA A 156 -17.44 -2.56 0.65
N LEU A 157 -16.75 -2.04 1.68
CA LEU A 157 -17.22 -2.07 3.06
C LEU A 157 -18.46 -1.19 3.26
N THR A 158 -18.56 -0.02 2.61
CA THR A 158 -19.81 0.77 2.60
C THR A 158 -20.98 -0.04 2.02
N LEU A 159 -20.77 -0.66 0.85
CA LEU A 159 -21.80 -1.49 0.21
C LEU A 159 -22.18 -2.69 1.08
N PHE A 160 -21.21 -3.30 1.74
CA PHE A 160 -21.41 -4.39 2.68
C PHE A 160 -22.27 -3.93 3.86
N THR A 161 -21.91 -2.83 4.53
CA THR A 161 -22.67 -2.29 5.67
C THR A 161 -24.11 -1.96 5.29
N VAL A 162 -24.32 -1.30 4.14
CA VAL A 162 -25.67 -0.99 3.63
C VAL A 162 -26.43 -2.28 3.29
N GLY A 163 -25.79 -3.24 2.64
CA GLY A 163 -26.41 -4.51 2.26
C GLY A 163 -26.80 -5.35 3.46
N VAL A 164 -25.91 -5.48 4.45
CA VAL A 164 -26.18 -6.19 5.72
C VAL A 164 -27.29 -5.49 6.47
N ALA A 165 -27.27 -4.16 6.57
CA ALA A 165 -28.33 -3.42 7.25
C ALA A 165 -29.71 -3.63 6.61
N ALA A 166 -29.76 -3.62 5.27
CA ALA A 166 -30.98 -3.87 4.52
C ALA A 166 -31.53 -5.30 4.73
N VAL A 167 -30.66 -6.31 4.82
CA VAL A 167 -31.06 -7.72 5.02
C VAL A 167 -31.39 -8.01 6.49
N ALA A 168 -30.56 -7.53 7.39
CA ALA A 168 -30.72 -7.75 8.83
C ALA A 168 -31.85 -6.91 9.42
N GLY A 169 -32.38 -5.91 8.70
CA GLY A 169 -33.41 -5.01 9.20
C GLY A 169 -32.89 -4.03 10.26
N THR A 170 -31.59 -3.75 10.26
CA THR A 170 -30.98 -2.77 11.17
C THR A 170 -31.00 -1.39 10.53
N ARG A 171 -31.02 -0.34 11.37
CA ARG A 171 -31.01 1.05 10.89
C ARG A 171 -29.57 1.53 10.73
N VAL A 172 -29.26 2.08 9.57
CA VAL A 172 -28.06 2.90 9.34
C VAL A 172 -28.33 4.35 9.75
N VAL A 173 -27.27 5.10 10.06
CA VAL A 173 -27.34 6.52 10.46
C VAL A 173 -28.12 7.37 9.46
N VAL A 174 -28.02 7.04 8.17
CA VAL A 174 -28.73 7.73 7.08
C VAL A 174 -29.46 6.70 6.24
N GLU A 175 -30.80 6.82 6.14
CA GLU A 175 -31.64 5.83 5.44
C GLU A 175 -31.43 5.80 3.92
N GLN A 176 -31.05 6.93 3.31
CA GLN A 176 -30.79 7.03 1.88
C GLN A 176 -29.38 6.52 1.56
N PRO A 177 -29.20 5.41 0.81
CA PRO A 177 -27.90 4.79 0.58
C PRO A 177 -26.85 5.72 -0.04
N VAL A 178 -27.31 6.61 -0.94
CA VAL A 178 -26.43 7.59 -1.60
C VAL A 178 -25.94 8.66 -0.62
N LEU A 179 -26.81 9.15 0.26
CA LEU A 179 -26.43 10.13 1.27
C LEU A 179 -25.57 9.50 2.35
N PHE A 180 -25.84 8.24 2.72
CA PHE A 180 -24.98 7.47 3.61
C PHE A 180 -23.56 7.32 3.05
N PHE A 181 -23.43 6.91 1.79
CA PHE A 181 -22.14 6.83 1.11
C PHE A 181 -21.39 8.17 1.11
N LEU A 182 -22.09 9.28 0.82
CA LEU A 182 -21.48 10.62 0.86
C LEU A 182 -21.04 11.02 2.27
N TYR A 183 -21.85 10.72 3.28
CA TYR A 183 -21.51 10.94 4.69
C TYR A 183 -20.28 10.14 5.10
N GLU A 184 -20.25 8.85 4.75
CA GLU A 184 -19.17 7.93 5.09
C GLU A 184 -17.83 8.37 4.46
N VAL A 185 -17.86 8.76 3.18
CA VAL A 185 -16.69 9.29 2.46
C VAL A 185 -16.25 10.63 3.05
N ALA A 186 -17.17 11.60 3.22
CA ALA A 186 -16.82 12.92 3.73
C ALA A 186 -16.27 12.86 5.16
N GLY A 187 -16.91 12.08 6.03
CA GLY A 187 -16.48 11.87 7.42
C GLY A 187 -15.10 11.23 7.49
N GLY A 188 -14.86 10.16 6.72
CA GLY A 188 -13.55 9.51 6.64
C GLY A 188 -12.45 10.49 6.19
N VAL A 189 -12.70 11.29 5.14
CA VAL A 189 -11.75 12.32 4.69
C VAL A 189 -11.45 13.35 5.79
N VAL A 190 -12.48 13.87 6.45
CA VAL A 190 -12.33 14.89 7.50
C VAL A 190 -11.52 14.34 8.68
N ILE A 191 -11.84 13.14 9.15
CA ILE A 191 -11.13 12.50 10.28
C ILE A 191 -9.69 12.23 9.92
N GLY A 192 -9.40 11.71 8.72
CA GLY A 192 -8.03 11.51 8.25
C GLY A 192 -7.23 12.81 8.23
N ILE A 193 -7.81 13.92 7.76
CA ILE A 193 -7.18 15.25 7.78
C ILE A 193 -6.90 15.72 9.21
N VAL A 194 -7.88 15.60 10.10
CA VAL A 194 -7.76 16.02 11.50
C VAL A 194 -6.68 15.21 12.19
N MET A 195 -6.72 13.88 12.10
CA MET A 195 -5.76 12.99 12.78
C MET A 195 -4.33 13.17 12.29
N ALA A 196 -4.12 13.27 10.98
CA ALA A 196 -2.78 13.56 10.44
C ALA A 196 -2.27 14.94 10.88
N THR A 197 -3.15 15.94 10.94
CA THR A 197 -2.79 17.29 11.40
C THR A 197 -2.43 17.30 12.88
N VAL A 198 -3.20 16.63 13.73
CA VAL A 198 -2.91 16.48 15.16
C VAL A 198 -1.56 15.80 15.35
N VAL A 199 -1.32 14.65 14.70
CA VAL A 199 -0.05 13.94 14.82
C VAL A 199 1.13 14.80 14.36
N ARG A 200 0.99 15.52 13.23
CA ARG A 200 2.03 16.45 12.76
C ARG A 200 2.34 17.56 13.77
N LEU A 201 1.32 18.17 14.37
CA LEU A 201 1.49 19.21 15.39
C LEU A 201 2.15 18.69 16.67
N VAL A 202 1.89 17.44 17.04
CA VAL A 202 2.52 16.77 18.19
C VAL A 202 3.98 16.43 17.86
N ARG A 203 4.25 15.85 16.69
CA ARG A 203 5.62 15.54 16.21
C ARG A 203 6.50 16.79 16.16
N ALA A 204 5.97 17.92 15.72
CA ALA A 204 6.70 19.19 15.70
C ALA A 204 7.17 19.69 17.08
N ARG A 205 6.66 19.12 18.18
CA ARG A 205 7.06 19.42 19.56
C ARG A 205 7.91 18.31 20.19
N MET A 206 8.13 17.20 19.49
CA MET A 206 8.94 16.07 19.95
C MET A 206 10.37 16.20 19.40
N TYR A 207 11.34 15.67 20.15
CA TYR A 207 12.75 15.59 19.73
C TYR A 207 13.29 14.15 19.83
N ASP A 208 12.41 13.17 20.07
CA ASP A 208 12.76 11.76 20.33
C ASP A 208 12.22 10.85 19.23
N SER A 209 13.11 10.36 18.36
CA SER A 209 12.77 9.54 17.17
C SER A 209 11.96 8.27 17.50
N PRO A 210 12.29 7.49 18.56
CA PRO A 210 11.43 6.42 19.06
C PRO A 210 9.98 6.83 19.32
N LEU A 211 9.73 7.95 20.02
CA LEU A 211 8.37 8.39 20.33
C LEU A 211 7.62 8.86 19.08
N GLU A 212 8.30 9.55 18.17
CA GLU A 212 7.73 9.92 16.87
C GLU A 212 7.30 8.67 16.09
N THR A 213 8.16 7.64 16.07
CA THR A 213 7.88 6.36 15.39
C THR A 213 6.68 5.66 16.00
N VAL A 214 6.59 5.57 17.34
CA VAL A 214 5.44 4.97 18.04
C VAL A 214 4.16 5.74 17.72
N LEU A 215 4.20 7.08 17.69
CA LEU A 215 3.05 7.88 17.31
C LEU A 215 2.60 7.62 15.86
N GLY A 216 3.57 7.38 14.96
CA GLY A 216 3.29 6.98 13.57
C GLY A 216 2.63 5.61 13.48
N LEU A 217 3.04 4.68 14.33
CA LEU A 217 2.45 3.35 14.42
C LEU A 217 1.01 3.39 14.95
N VAL A 218 0.71 4.27 15.91
CA VAL A 218 -0.62 4.40 16.53
C VAL A 218 -1.63 5.13 15.65
N LEU A 219 -1.16 6.03 14.77
CA LEU A 219 -2.02 6.84 13.89
C LEU A 219 -3.03 6.01 13.06
N PRO A 220 -2.66 4.96 12.30
CA PRO A 220 -3.64 4.20 11.52
C PRO A 220 -4.75 3.60 12.38
N PHE A 221 -4.43 3.05 13.55
CA PHE A 221 -5.44 2.47 14.44
C PHE A 221 -6.40 3.53 14.97
N THR A 222 -5.85 4.66 15.44
CA THR A 222 -6.67 5.74 15.99
C THR A 222 -7.52 6.43 14.93
N ALA A 223 -7.01 6.61 13.71
CA ALA A 223 -7.78 7.16 12.60
C ALA A 223 -8.93 6.23 12.18
N TYR A 224 -8.68 4.92 12.12
CA TYR A 224 -9.70 3.91 11.84
C TYR A 224 -10.80 3.92 12.91
N LEU A 225 -10.41 3.75 14.17
CA LEU A 225 -11.36 3.65 15.29
C LEU A 225 -12.17 4.94 15.49
N ALA A 226 -11.54 6.11 15.35
CA ALA A 226 -12.24 7.39 15.47
C ALA A 226 -13.31 7.58 14.37
N ALA A 227 -13.08 7.02 13.18
CA ALA A 227 -14.03 7.08 12.09
C ALA A 227 -15.19 6.09 12.27
N GLU A 228 -14.89 4.87 12.70
CA GLU A 228 -15.90 3.84 12.97
C GLU A 228 -16.85 4.24 14.11
N GLU A 229 -16.34 4.92 15.15
CA GLU A 229 -17.15 5.39 16.29
C GLU A 229 -18.29 6.34 15.87
N ILE A 230 -18.09 7.09 14.79
CA ILE A 230 -19.13 7.97 14.22
C ILE A 230 -19.73 7.41 12.91
N HIS A 231 -19.53 6.11 12.65
CA HIS A 231 -20.04 5.37 11.49
C HIS A 231 -19.64 6.00 10.14
N THR A 232 -18.39 6.42 10.04
CA THR A 232 -17.76 6.92 8.79
C THR A 232 -16.65 5.99 8.35
N SER A 233 -16.08 6.18 7.15
CA SER A 233 -15.18 5.17 6.57
C SER A 233 -13.82 5.16 7.27
N GLY A 234 -13.58 4.16 8.13
CA GLY A 234 -12.28 3.93 8.77
C GLY A 234 -11.15 3.73 7.77
N VAL A 235 -11.41 2.94 6.71
CA VAL A 235 -10.47 2.75 5.60
C VAL A 235 -10.06 4.08 4.98
N LEU A 236 -11.03 4.94 4.64
CA LEU A 236 -10.73 6.22 3.98
C LEU A 236 -10.01 7.20 4.92
N ALA A 237 -10.34 7.19 6.22
CA ALA A 237 -9.65 7.99 7.23
C ALA A 237 -8.16 7.63 7.34
N VAL A 238 -7.86 6.34 7.39
CA VAL A 238 -6.48 5.82 7.41
C VAL A 238 -5.71 6.20 6.15
N VAL A 239 -6.34 6.00 5.00
CA VAL A 239 -5.74 6.30 3.69
C VAL A 239 -5.43 7.80 3.56
N VAL A 240 -6.37 8.67 3.92
CA VAL A 240 -6.16 10.13 3.90
C VAL A 240 -5.08 10.55 4.88
N ALA A 241 -5.06 9.96 6.09
CA ALA A 241 -4.01 10.22 7.06
C ALA A 241 -2.62 9.81 6.55
N GLY A 242 -2.52 8.62 5.93
CA GLY A 242 -1.30 8.13 5.31
C GLY A 242 -0.81 9.00 4.16
N PHE A 243 -1.70 9.43 3.26
CA PHE A 243 -1.34 10.37 2.18
C PHE A 243 -0.77 11.68 2.70
N LEU A 244 -1.41 12.28 3.71
CA LEU A 244 -0.97 13.54 4.29
C LEU A 244 0.37 13.39 4.99
N MET A 245 0.55 12.32 5.76
CA MET A 245 1.81 12.05 6.45
C MET A 245 2.94 11.74 5.45
N GLY A 246 2.64 11.00 4.38
CA GLY A 246 3.58 10.65 3.31
C GLY A 246 4.01 11.85 2.46
N HIS A 247 3.14 12.86 2.29
CA HIS A 247 3.49 14.12 1.63
C HIS A 247 4.41 14.99 2.50
N HIS A 248 4.20 14.95 3.82
CA HIS A 248 4.98 15.65 4.83
C HIS A 248 6.10 14.79 5.44
N ALA A 249 6.43 13.65 4.84
CA ALA A 249 7.49 12.76 5.34
C ALA A 249 8.88 13.43 5.33
N THR A 250 9.01 14.56 4.65
CA THR A 250 10.21 15.42 4.65
C THR A 250 10.31 16.33 5.87
N ASP A 251 9.30 16.41 6.72
CA ASP A 251 9.30 17.31 7.88
C ASP A 251 9.90 16.63 9.13
N VAL A 252 10.07 15.31 9.10
CA VAL A 252 10.66 14.51 10.19
C VAL A 252 12.19 14.36 10.04
N SER A 253 12.82 14.07 11.18
CA SER A 253 14.27 13.84 11.26
C SER A 253 14.70 12.60 10.47
N ILE A 254 15.96 12.57 10.03
CA ILE A 254 16.52 11.44 9.25
C ILE A 254 16.47 10.12 10.04
N PRO A 255 16.88 10.08 11.33
CA PRO A 255 16.78 8.85 12.12
C PRO A 255 15.33 8.33 12.21
N THR A 256 14.35 9.21 12.40
CA THR A 256 12.92 8.83 12.42
C THR A 256 12.51 8.21 11.08
N ARG A 257 12.88 8.82 9.94
CA ARG A 257 12.53 8.30 8.61
C ARG A 257 13.11 6.91 8.34
N LEU A 258 14.37 6.69 8.69
CA LEU A 258 15.03 5.39 8.52
C LEU A 258 14.39 4.31 9.39
N GLN A 259 14.06 4.66 10.64
CA GLN A 259 13.39 3.77 11.58
C GLN A 259 11.98 3.41 11.12
N GLU A 260 11.16 4.39 10.72
CA GLU A 260 9.80 4.17 10.23
C GLU A 260 9.78 3.31 8.97
N ARG A 261 10.64 3.57 7.98
CA ARG A 261 10.72 2.76 6.76
C ARG A 261 11.00 1.29 7.06
N SER A 262 11.98 1.03 7.93
CA SER A 262 12.36 -0.33 8.30
C SER A 262 11.23 -1.02 9.09
N LEU A 263 10.55 -0.27 9.96
CA LEU A 263 9.42 -0.75 10.73
C LEU A 263 8.24 -1.13 9.83
N TRP A 264 7.82 -0.25 8.91
CA TRP A 264 6.71 -0.50 8.00
C TRP A 264 6.99 -1.70 7.09
N ALA A 265 8.17 -1.79 6.48
CA ALA A 265 8.53 -2.94 5.65
C ALA A 265 8.49 -4.27 6.44
N THR A 266 8.84 -4.24 7.73
CA THR A 266 8.79 -5.42 8.60
C THR A 266 7.34 -5.77 8.99
N LEU A 267 6.53 -4.75 9.29
CA LEU A 267 5.11 -4.91 9.64
C LEU A 267 4.29 -5.40 8.46
N ASP A 268 4.47 -4.84 7.27
CA ASP A 268 3.79 -5.29 6.05
C ASP A 268 4.05 -6.78 5.83
N GLN A 269 5.32 -7.20 5.89
CA GLN A 269 5.68 -8.61 5.71
C GLN A 269 5.07 -9.51 6.81
N LEU A 270 5.07 -9.06 8.07
CA LEU A 270 4.51 -9.80 9.19
C LEU A 270 2.99 -9.99 9.05
N LEU A 271 2.29 -8.92 8.69
CA LEU A 271 0.84 -8.93 8.51
C LEU A 271 0.47 -9.74 7.28
N GLU A 272 1.09 -9.52 6.12
CA GLU A 272 0.86 -10.29 4.91
C GLU A 272 1.04 -11.80 5.14
N MET A 273 2.16 -12.21 5.74
CA MET A 273 2.42 -13.64 5.94
C MET A 273 1.39 -14.29 6.88
N PHE A 274 0.99 -13.58 7.94
CA PHE A 274 -0.07 -14.04 8.84
C PHE A 274 -1.40 -14.17 8.12
N VAL A 275 -1.76 -13.14 7.36
CA VAL A 275 -3.02 -12.99 6.63
C VAL A 275 -3.20 -14.08 5.57
N PHE A 276 -2.17 -14.35 4.78
CA PHE A 276 -2.20 -15.42 3.77
C PHE A 276 -2.23 -16.82 4.40
N ALA A 277 -1.48 -17.04 5.48
CA ALA A 277 -1.55 -18.32 6.21
C ALA A 277 -2.91 -18.54 6.86
N TYR A 278 -3.46 -17.50 7.51
CA TYR A 278 -4.80 -17.51 8.09
C TYR A 278 -5.86 -17.86 7.04
N MET A 279 -5.81 -17.20 5.87
CA MET A 279 -6.69 -17.52 4.75
C MET A 279 -6.57 -18.98 4.35
N GLY A 280 -5.36 -19.51 4.14
CA GLY A 280 -5.16 -20.92 3.78
C GLY A 280 -5.78 -21.88 4.79
N LEU A 281 -5.59 -21.62 6.08
CA LEU A 281 -6.07 -22.46 7.18
C LEU A 281 -7.60 -22.57 7.29
N GLN A 282 -8.35 -21.64 6.68
CA GLN A 282 -9.82 -21.68 6.72
C GLN A 282 -10.44 -22.77 5.85
N LEU A 283 -9.70 -23.38 4.91
CA LEU A 283 -10.26 -24.31 3.90
C LEU A 283 -11.07 -25.45 4.52
N LYS A 284 -10.49 -26.22 5.45
CA LYS A 284 -11.21 -27.34 6.08
C LYS A 284 -12.45 -26.86 6.82
N PHE A 285 -12.35 -25.77 7.59
CA PHE A 285 -13.46 -25.26 8.39
C PHE A 285 -14.61 -24.76 7.53
N VAL A 286 -14.31 -24.12 6.39
CA VAL A 286 -15.34 -23.74 5.41
C VAL A 286 -16.05 -24.98 4.84
N ILE A 287 -15.32 -26.08 4.60
CA ILE A 287 -15.92 -27.34 4.15
C ILE A 287 -16.80 -27.95 5.24
N ASP A 288 -16.32 -27.99 6.48
CA ASP A 288 -17.05 -28.53 7.63
C ASP A 288 -18.33 -27.71 7.88
N ASP A 289 -18.24 -26.37 7.91
CA ASP A 289 -19.39 -25.47 8.15
C ASP A 289 -20.51 -25.73 7.10
N VAL A 290 -20.14 -25.88 5.82
CA VAL A 290 -21.12 -26.19 4.75
C VAL A 290 -21.73 -27.57 4.94
N ALA A 291 -20.94 -28.56 5.36
CA ALA A 291 -21.43 -29.91 5.61
C ALA A 291 -22.36 -29.96 6.83
N ASP A 292 -22.04 -29.22 7.89
CA ASP A 292 -22.82 -29.13 9.12
C ASP A 292 -24.16 -28.41 8.92
N GLU A 293 -24.24 -27.46 7.98
CA GLU A 293 -25.49 -26.85 7.52
C GLU A 293 -26.37 -27.81 6.68
N GLY A 294 -25.90 -29.04 6.42
CA GLY A 294 -26.61 -30.04 5.63
C GLY A 294 -26.63 -29.74 4.13
N LEU A 295 -25.79 -28.79 3.68
CA LEU A 295 -25.71 -28.39 2.28
C LEU A 295 -24.75 -29.32 1.51
N PRO A 296 -25.06 -29.65 0.25
CA PRO A 296 -24.16 -30.45 -0.55
C PRO A 296 -22.90 -29.64 -0.90
N VAL A 297 -21.80 -29.92 -0.20
CA VAL A 297 -20.49 -29.24 -0.32
C VAL A 297 -20.08 -29.03 -1.79
N HIS A 298 -20.22 -30.06 -2.62
CA HIS A 298 -19.86 -30.00 -4.04
C HIS A 298 -20.68 -28.96 -4.83
N HIS A 299 -21.96 -28.75 -4.51
CA HIS A 299 -22.77 -27.71 -5.15
C HIS A 299 -22.33 -26.32 -4.71
N VAL A 300 -22.11 -26.11 -3.41
CA VAL A 300 -21.67 -24.80 -2.87
C VAL A 300 -20.33 -24.39 -3.46
N PHE A 301 -19.37 -25.33 -3.55
CA PHE A 301 -18.09 -25.06 -4.21
C PHE A 301 -18.26 -24.83 -5.72
N ALA A 302 -19.18 -25.54 -6.39
CA ALA A 302 -19.49 -25.28 -7.81
C ALA A 302 -20.07 -23.89 -8.03
N TYR A 303 -20.96 -23.41 -7.15
CA TYR A 303 -21.44 -22.02 -7.14
C TYR A 303 -20.28 -21.05 -6.92
N GLY A 304 -19.39 -21.36 -5.98
CA GLY A 304 -18.16 -20.61 -5.74
C GLY A 304 -17.30 -20.46 -6.99
N PHE A 305 -17.07 -21.54 -7.73
CA PHE A 305 -16.33 -21.52 -8.99
C PHE A 305 -17.05 -20.73 -10.09
N ALA A 306 -18.38 -20.84 -10.19
CA ALA A 306 -19.15 -20.05 -11.15
C ALA A 306 -19.06 -18.54 -10.84
N VAL A 307 -19.19 -18.16 -9.57
CA VAL A 307 -19.02 -16.76 -9.12
C VAL A 307 -17.59 -16.29 -9.37
N LEU A 308 -16.58 -17.12 -9.08
CA LEU A 308 -15.17 -16.84 -9.38
C LEU A 308 -14.96 -16.50 -10.86
N VAL A 309 -15.57 -17.25 -11.78
CA VAL A 309 -15.51 -16.96 -13.22
C VAL A 309 -16.12 -15.59 -13.54
N VAL A 310 -17.29 -15.27 -13.00
CA VAL A 310 -17.93 -13.95 -13.18
C VAL A 310 -17.00 -12.84 -12.67
N VAL A 311 -16.49 -13.01 -11.45
CA VAL A 311 -15.59 -12.08 -10.77
C VAL A 311 -14.28 -11.84 -11.55
N ILE A 312 -13.75 -12.87 -12.22
CA ILE A 312 -12.58 -12.76 -13.11
C ILE A 312 -12.95 -12.05 -14.42
N LEU A 313 -14.11 -12.32 -15.01
CA LEU A 313 -14.51 -11.79 -16.32
C LEU A 313 -15.00 -10.33 -16.28
N VAL A 314 -15.66 -9.91 -15.20
CA VAL A 314 -16.21 -8.55 -15.07
C VAL A 314 -15.12 -7.48 -15.23
N ARG A 315 -13.92 -7.73 -14.68
CA ARG A 315 -12.81 -6.76 -14.70
C ARG A 315 -12.26 -6.49 -16.11
N PRO A 316 -11.87 -7.50 -16.92
CA PRO A 316 -11.56 -7.31 -18.34
C PRO A 316 -12.67 -6.63 -19.12
N VAL A 317 -13.92 -7.09 -18.97
CA VAL A 317 -15.06 -6.47 -19.68
C VAL A 317 -15.15 -4.98 -19.35
N TRP A 318 -15.06 -4.60 -18.08
CA TRP A 318 -15.09 -3.20 -17.66
C TRP A 318 -13.93 -2.38 -18.21
N VAL A 319 -12.70 -2.88 -18.11
CA VAL A 319 -11.49 -2.15 -18.56
C VAL A 319 -11.52 -1.92 -20.07
N PHE A 320 -11.88 -2.93 -20.86
CA PHE A 320 -11.92 -2.83 -22.32
C PHE A 320 -13.17 -2.08 -22.82
N LEU A 321 -14.33 -2.16 -22.15
CA LEU A 321 -15.50 -1.37 -22.52
C LEU A 321 -15.29 0.14 -22.31
N ASN A 322 -14.65 0.50 -21.19
CA ASN A 322 -14.32 1.89 -20.88
C ASN A 322 -13.17 2.46 -21.74
N TRP A 323 -12.47 1.61 -22.49
CA TRP A 323 -11.44 2.05 -23.44
C TRP A 323 -12.04 2.70 -24.70
N GLY A 324 -13.09 2.13 -25.29
CA GLY A 324 -13.68 2.62 -26.54
C GLY A 324 -14.30 4.03 -26.45
N ARG A 325 -14.80 4.41 -25.27
CA ARG A 325 -15.51 5.69 -25.07
C ARG A 325 -14.59 6.92 -24.99
N LEU A 326 -13.29 6.75 -24.72
CA LEU A 326 -12.35 7.88 -24.59
C LEU A 326 -11.81 8.41 -25.93
N ARG A 327 -11.86 7.61 -27.01
CA ARG A 327 -11.45 8.06 -28.36
C ARG A 327 -12.45 9.01 -29.02
N LEU A 328 -13.70 9.02 -28.58
CA LEU A 328 -14.80 9.75 -29.22
C LEU A 328 -15.10 11.13 -28.60
N ARG A 329 -14.46 11.53 -27.49
CA ARG A 329 -14.86 12.74 -26.74
C ARG A 329 -13.79 13.83 -26.54
N PHE A 330 -12.58 13.72 -27.08
CA PHE A 330 -11.57 14.76 -26.89
C PHE A 330 -10.88 15.19 -28.20
N VAL A 331 -11.26 16.39 -28.64
CA VAL A 331 -10.50 17.24 -29.58
C VAL A 331 -9.09 17.43 -29.02
N PRO A 332 -8.03 17.16 -29.79
CA PRO A 332 -6.66 17.31 -29.31
C PRO A 332 -6.31 18.80 -29.20
N ARG A 333 -6.32 19.34 -27.98
CA ARG A 333 -5.57 20.57 -27.68
C ARG A 333 -4.08 20.23 -27.73
N ARG A 334 -3.36 20.81 -28.69
CA ARG A 334 -1.90 20.75 -28.86
C ARG A 334 -1.21 21.01 -27.51
N GLY A 335 -0.30 20.12 -27.10
CA GLY A 335 0.70 20.44 -26.07
C GLY A 335 0.94 19.43 -24.94
N SER A 336 0.19 18.34 -24.80
CA SER A 336 0.40 17.42 -23.66
C SER A 336 0.61 15.97 -24.07
N ALA A 337 1.88 15.61 -24.25
CA ALA A 337 2.33 14.21 -24.31
C ALA A 337 2.06 13.43 -22.99
N ALA A 338 1.56 14.10 -21.93
CA ALA A 338 1.14 13.50 -20.67
C ALA A 338 -0.25 12.81 -20.75
N ARG A 339 -0.95 12.88 -21.89
CA ARG A 339 -2.31 12.31 -22.08
C ARG A 339 -2.38 11.01 -22.86
N ALA A 340 -1.27 10.38 -23.24
CA ALA A 340 -1.34 9.04 -23.83
C ALA A 340 -1.98 8.08 -22.80
N GLY A 341 -3.14 7.51 -23.11
CA GLY A 341 -3.78 6.53 -22.23
C GLY A 341 -2.96 5.24 -22.14
N LEU A 342 -3.28 4.37 -21.17
CA LEU A 342 -2.62 3.07 -21.05
C LEU A 342 -2.61 2.31 -22.40
N THR A 343 -1.47 1.70 -22.73
CA THR A 343 -1.37 0.79 -23.89
C THR A 343 -2.30 -0.40 -23.71
N TRP A 344 -2.64 -1.11 -24.78
CA TRP A 344 -3.51 -2.30 -24.67
C TRP A 344 -2.84 -3.40 -23.80
N LYS A 345 -1.51 -3.51 -23.86
CA LYS A 345 -0.71 -4.40 -23.01
C LYS A 345 -0.86 -4.04 -21.53
N GLN A 346 -0.68 -2.76 -21.20
CA GLN A 346 -0.86 -2.24 -19.84
C GLN A 346 -2.29 -2.45 -19.34
N LYS A 347 -3.30 -2.25 -20.20
CA LYS A 347 -4.71 -2.52 -19.84
C LYS A 347 -4.97 -3.99 -19.56
N LEU A 348 -4.39 -4.88 -20.35
CA LEU A 348 -4.52 -6.32 -20.14
C LEU A 348 -3.95 -6.72 -18.77
N VAL A 349 -2.76 -6.21 -18.41
CA VAL A 349 -2.21 -6.40 -17.06
C VAL A 349 -3.11 -5.82 -15.98
N VAL A 350 -3.55 -4.56 -16.11
CA VAL A 350 -4.46 -3.94 -15.14
C VAL A 350 -5.77 -4.73 -15.00
N SER A 351 -6.28 -5.30 -16.08
CA SER A 351 -7.50 -6.12 -16.04
C SER A 351 -7.30 -7.49 -15.41
N TRP A 352 -6.08 -8.02 -15.43
CA TRP A 352 -5.75 -9.34 -14.85
C TRP A 352 -5.26 -9.24 -13.40
N ALA A 353 -4.80 -8.06 -12.98
CA ALA A 353 -4.27 -7.75 -11.65
C ALA A 353 -5.34 -7.63 -10.54
N GLY A 354 -6.43 -8.40 -10.60
CA GLY A 354 -7.58 -8.29 -9.70
C GLY A 354 -7.67 -9.38 -8.65
N MET A 355 -6.59 -9.71 -7.96
CA MET A 355 -6.63 -10.71 -6.88
C MET A 355 -7.57 -10.25 -5.76
N ARG A 356 -8.26 -11.16 -5.07
CA ARG A 356 -9.08 -10.84 -3.88
C ARG A 356 -8.28 -11.24 -2.65
N GLY A 357 -8.35 -10.40 -1.62
CA GLY A 357 -7.52 -10.55 -0.43
C GLY A 357 -8.35 -10.80 0.82
N VAL A 358 -7.78 -10.44 1.95
CA VAL A 358 -8.33 -10.78 3.25
C VAL A 358 -9.45 -9.86 3.71
N VAL A 359 -9.60 -8.69 3.09
CA VAL A 359 -10.81 -7.88 3.26
C VAL A 359 -12.06 -8.67 2.84
N THR A 360 -11.99 -9.47 1.78
CA THR A 360 -13.09 -10.36 1.36
C THR A 360 -13.42 -11.39 2.44
N LEU A 361 -12.43 -12.03 3.06
CA LEU A 361 -12.67 -13.01 4.11
C LEU A 361 -13.20 -12.36 5.40
N ALA A 362 -12.63 -11.23 5.79
CA ALA A 362 -13.06 -10.49 6.97
C ALA A 362 -14.50 -10.00 6.82
N ALA A 363 -14.85 -9.41 5.67
CA ALA A 363 -16.21 -8.99 5.38
C ALA A 363 -17.19 -10.18 5.35
N ALA A 364 -16.80 -11.32 4.78
CA ALA A 364 -17.61 -12.54 4.80
C ALA A 364 -17.85 -13.06 6.24
N GLY A 365 -16.80 -13.02 7.08
CA GLY A 365 -16.90 -13.36 8.51
C GLY A 365 -17.79 -12.38 9.28
N GLY A 366 -17.80 -11.10 8.87
CA GLY A 366 -18.59 -10.02 9.45
C GLY A 366 -20.09 -10.11 9.16
N VAL A 367 -20.54 -11.06 8.33
CA VAL A 367 -21.97 -11.31 8.13
C VAL A 367 -22.57 -11.79 9.46
N PRO A 368 -23.57 -11.08 10.01
CA PRO A 368 -24.10 -11.37 11.33
C PRO A 368 -24.74 -12.75 11.37
N VAL A 369 -24.71 -13.41 12.53
CA VAL A 369 -25.33 -14.73 12.72
C VAL A 369 -26.85 -14.63 12.65
N LEU A 370 -27.40 -13.58 13.26
CA LEU A 370 -28.84 -13.33 13.37
C LEU A 370 -29.20 -11.97 12.77
N THR A 371 -30.41 -11.90 12.24
CA THR A 371 -31.08 -10.67 11.83
C THR A 371 -31.67 -9.94 13.05
N ALA A 372 -32.12 -8.69 12.88
CA ALA A 372 -32.76 -7.92 13.94
C ALA A 372 -34.07 -8.56 14.46
N SER A 373 -34.70 -9.43 13.67
CA SER A 373 -35.87 -10.22 14.09
C SER A 373 -35.50 -11.48 14.87
N GLY A 374 -34.21 -11.78 15.05
CA GLY A 374 -33.73 -12.99 15.74
C GLY A 374 -33.64 -14.24 14.87
N GLU A 375 -33.98 -14.14 13.59
CA GLU A 375 -33.86 -15.24 12.61
C GLU A 375 -32.43 -15.36 12.09
N PRO A 376 -31.96 -16.57 11.70
CA PRO A 376 -30.66 -16.77 11.08
C PRO A 376 -30.48 -15.91 9.83
N PHE A 377 -29.28 -15.34 9.64
CA PHE A 377 -28.99 -14.60 8.43
C PHE A 377 -29.05 -15.53 7.19
N PRO A 378 -29.79 -15.15 6.13
CA PRO A 378 -30.00 -16.02 4.98
C PRO A 378 -28.69 -16.35 4.26
N GLY A 379 -28.37 -17.64 4.20
CA GLY A 379 -27.24 -18.18 3.43
C GLY A 379 -25.86 -17.75 3.93
N ARG A 380 -25.68 -17.44 5.22
CA ARG A 380 -24.38 -17.00 5.79
C ARG A 380 -23.22 -17.96 5.48
N GLY A 381 -23.38 -19.27 5.72
CA GLY A 381 -22.34 -20.25 5.41
C GLY A 381 -22.01 -20.31 3.92
N VAL A 382 -23.03 -20.21 3.06
CA VAL A 382 -22.87 -20.13 1.60
C VAL A 382 -22.08 -18.89 1.17
N ILE A 383 -22.38 -17.72 1.76
CA ILE A 383 -21.63 -16.48 1.49
C ILE A 383 -20.15 -16.66 1.86
N GLN A 384 -19.87 -17.22 3.04
CA GLN A 384 -18.50 -17.44 3.52
C GLN A 384 -17.75 -18.43 2.63
N ALA A 385 -18.40 -19.52 2.21
CA ALA A 385 -17.81 -20.51 1.33
C ALA A 385 -17.52 -19.95 -0.07
N ILE A 386 -18.46 -19.22 -0.67
CA ILE A 386 -18.24 -18.58 -1.97
C ILE A 386 -17.15 -17.52 -1.87
N ALA A 387 -17.18 -16.67 -0.83
CA ALA A 387 -16.16 -15.65 -0.61
C ALA A 387 -14.76 -16.26 -0.46
N PHE A 388 -14.66 -17.39 0.25
CA PHE A 388 -13.41 -18.16 0.37
C PHE A 388 -12.93 -18.68 -0.98
N VAL A 389 -13.80 -19.34 -1.76
CA VAL A 389 -13.46 -19.86 -3.10
C VAL A 389 -13.01 -18.73 -4.03
N VAL A 390 -13.66 -17.57 -3.96
CA VAL A 390 -13.30 -16.40 -4.77
C VAL A 390 -11.96 -15.80 -4.33
N ALA A 391 -11.74 -15.60 -3.03
CA ALA A 391 -10.50 -15.05 -2.48
C ALA A 391 -9.29 -15.94 -2.81
N VAL A 392 -9.35 -17.22 -2.41
CA VAL A 392 -8.28 -18.18 -2.67
C VAL A 392 -8.15 -18.48 -4.15
N GLY A 393 -9.25 -18.65 -4.88
CA GLY A 393 -9.24 -18.96 -6.31
C GLY A 393 -8.62 -17.84 -7.15
N THR A 394 -8.99 -16.58 -6.92
CA THR A 394 -8.36 -15.46 -7.65
C THR A 394 -6.89 -15.29 -7.29
N LEU A 395 -6.51 -15.45 -6.03
CA LEU A 395 -5.10 -15.42 -5.65
C LEU A 395 -4.31 -16.54 -6.34
N LEU A 396 -4.78 -17.80 -6.28
CA LEU A 396 -4.07 -18.93 -6.88
C LEU A 396 -4.00 -18.83 -8.41
N ILE A 397 -5.09 -18.44 -9.07
CA ILE A 397 -5.14 -18.36 -10.55
C ILE A 397 -4.43 -17.10 -11.03
N GLN A 398 -4.82 -15.91 -10.56
CA GLN A 398 -4.28 -14.65 -11.07
C GLN A 398 -2.87 -14.40 -10.50
N GLY A 399 -2.63 -14.67 -9.22
CA GLY A 399 -1.30 -14.51 -8.63
C GLY A 399 -0.23 -15.34 -9.33
N SER A 400 -0.53 -16.61 -9.65
CA SER A 400 0.42 -17.47 -10.39
C SER A 400 0.62 -17.07 -11.85
N THR A 401 -0.39 -16.49 -12.51
CA THR A 401 -0.35 -16.19 -13.95
C THR A 401 0.05 -14.74 -14.28
N ILE A 402 -0.06 -13.80 -13.34
CA ILE A 402 0.35 -12.39 -13.53
C ILE A 402 1.82 -12.24 -13.94
N PRO A 403 2.81 -12.88 -13.28
CA PRO A 403 4.22 -12.73 -13.68
C PRO A 403 4.45 -13.10 -15.13
N PHE A 404 3.94 -14.28 -15.51
CA PHE A 404 4.02 -14.78 -16.88
C PHE A 404 3.39 -13.80 -17.87
N LEU A 405 2.23 -13.22 -17.54
CA LEU A 405 1.56 -12.23 -18.38
C LEU A 405 2.41 -10.95 -18.55
N ILE A 406 3.02 -10.46 -17.47
CA ILE A 406 3.85 -9.25 -17.49
C ILE A 406 5.10 -9.46 -18.35
N GLU A 407 5.83 -10.55 -18.11
CA GLU A 407 7.04 -10.89 -18.86
C GLU A 407 6.75 -11.11 -20.34
N ARG A 408 5.66 -11.83 -20.65
CA ARG A 408 5.33 -12.18 -22.04
C ARG A 408 4.88 -10.99 -22.88
N LEU A 409 4.24 -10.00 -22.24
CA LEU A 409 3.73 -8.82 -22.93
C LEU A 409 4.78 -7.73 -23.13
N ASP A 410 5.89 -7.73 -22.39
CA ASP A 410 6.88 -6.64 -22.39
C ASP A 410 6.20 -5.27 -22.29
N VAL A 411 5.70 -5.01 -21.08
CA VAL A 411 4.80 -3.88 -20.75
C VAL A 411 5.58 -2.60 -20.46
N ALA A 412 6.92 -2.66 -20.50
CA ALA A 412 7.80 -1.54 -20.29
C ALA A 412 7.44 -0.38 -21.24
N ASP A 413 7.46 0.84 -20.71
CA ASP A 413 7.26 2.06 -21.49
C ASP A 413 8.59 2.83 -21.57
N PRO A 414 9.30 2.76 -22.71
CA PRO A 414 10.58 3.45 -22.88
C PRO A 414 10.48 4.95 -22.69
N ALA A 415 9.33 5.56 -23.02
CA ALA A 415 9.13 7.00 -22.86
C ALA A 415 8.93 7.38 -21.39
N GLU A 416 8.27 6.53 -20.61
CA GLU A 416 8.16 6.71 -19.15
C GLU A 416 9.51 6.53 -18.46
N ALA A 417 10.29 5.53 -18.85
CA ALA A 417 11.66 5.34 -18.37
C ALA A 417 12.57 6.54 -18.70
N GLU A 418 12.42 7.13 -19.88
CA GLU A 418 13.16 8.34 -20.25
C GLU A 418 12.74 9.57 -19.43
N ARG A 419 11.44 9.77 -19.19
CA ARG A 419 10.96 10.85 -18.30
C ARG A 419 11.49 10.69 -16.88
N GLY A 420 11.51 9.46 -16.35
CA GLY A 420 12.11 9.15 -15.06
C GLY A 420 13.59 9.55 -15.02
N ARG A 421 14.37 9.17 -16.04
CA ARG A 421 15.77 9.57 -16.18
C ARG A 421 15.95 11.08 -16.25
N GLN A 422 15.07 11.80 -16.96
CA GLN A 422 15.11 13.27 -17.04
C GLN A 422 14.81 13.93 -15.69
N GLN A 423 13.81 13.43 -14.96
CA GLN A 423 13.48 13.90 -13.61
C GLN A 423 14.63 13.66 -12.63
N THR A 424 15.25 12.48 -12.64
CA THR A 424 16.46 12.20 -11.83
C THR A 424 17.61 13.13 -12.18
N LYS A 425 17.86 13.39 -13.48
CA LYS A 425 18.87 14.35 -13.91
C LYS A 425 18.56 15.78 -13.42
N LEU A 426 17.30 16.19 -13.47
CA LEU A 426 16.87 17.49 -12.95
C LEU A 426 17.09 17.60 -11.44
N ALA A 427 16.69 16.58 -10.67
CA ALA A 427 16.90 16.54 -9.23
C ALA A 427 18.39 16.63 -8.87
N ARG A 428 19.25 15.88 -9.55
CA ARG A 428 20.70 15.93 -9.35
C ARG A 428 21.30 17.30 -9.68
N ARG A 429 20.81 17.99 -10.71
CA ARG A 429 21.22 19.36 -11.03
C ARG A 429 20.82 20.34 -9.93
N ILE A 430 19.56 20.32 -9.50
CA ILE A 430 19.07 21.17 -8.40
C ILE A 430 19.90 20.95 -7.13
N ALA A 431 20.20 19.69 -6.80
CA ALA A 431 21.04 19.39 -5.65
C ALA A 431 22.51 19.83 -5.83
N ALA A 432 23.06 19.73 -7.04
CA ALA A 432 24.41 20.23 -7.32
C ALA A 432 24.48 21.76 -7.17
N ASP A 433 23.52 22.48 -7.75
CA ASP A 433 23.44 23.94 -7.69
C ASP A 433 23.29 24.42 -6.24
N ALA A 434 22.42 23.76 -5.46
CA ALA A 434 22.23 24.06 -4.04
C ALA A 434 23.49 23.78 -3.21
N ALA A 435 24.25 22.72 -3.54
CA ALA A 435 25.52 22.45 -2.88
C ALA A 435 26.58 23.50 -3.19
N ASP A 436 26.70 23.92 -4.45
CA ASP A 436 27.66 24.94 -4.84
C ASP A 436 27.34 26.29 -4.19
N GLN A 437 26.05 26.66 -4.10
CA GLN A 437 25.59 27.84 -3.37
C GLN A 437 25.94 27.77 -1.88
N ALA A 438 25.61 26.66 -1.21
CA ALA A 438 25.92 26.47 0.21
C ALA A 438 27.44 26.49 0.49
N LEU A 439 28.25 25.91 -0.39
CA LEU A 439 29.71 25.97 -0.28
C LEU A 439 30.24 27.40 -0.47
N ALA A 440 29.65 28.18 -1.39
CA ALA A 440 30.02 29.59 -1.59
C ALA A 440 29.67 30.46 -0.38
N GLU A 441 28.49 30.27 0.21
CA GLU A 441 28.08 30.96 1.44
C GLU A 441 28.99 30.64 2.62
N VAL A 442 29.32 29.36 2.81
CA VAL A 442 30.26 28.94 3.86
C VAL A 442 31.63 29.57 3.63
N ALA A 443 32.14 29.56 2.39
CA ALA A 443 33.42 30.17 2.05
C ALA A 443 33.46 31.69 2.29
N ALA A 444 32.34 32.39 2.10
CA ALA A 444 32.22 33.82 2.34
C ALA A 444 32.16 34.19 3.84
N GLY A 445 31.76 33.26 4.72
CA GLY A 445 31.61 33.48 6.16
C GLY A 445 32.21 32.37 7.01
N PRO A 446 33.56 32.24 7.09
CA PRO A 446 34.21 31.22 7.89
C PRO A 446 33.87 31.36 9.39
N PRO A 447 33.71 30.25 10.13
CA PRO A 447 33.44 30.31 11.56
C PRO A 447 34.58 31.01 12.32
N PRO A 448 34.28 31.92 13.26
CA PRO A 448 35.31 32.66 14.00
C PRO A 448 36.20 31.70 14.80
N GLY A 449 37.52 31.89 14.71
CA GLY A 449 38.53 31.04 15.38
C GLY A 449 38.96 29.79 14.59
N THR A 450 38.53 29.64 13.32
CA THR A 450 38.96 28.54 12.46
C THR A 450 40.27 28.86 11.74
N ASP A 451 41.21 27.93 11.72
CA ASP A 451 42.44 28.02 10.93
C ASP A 451 42.10 28.05 9.41
N PRO A 452 42.51 29.11 8.66
CA PRO A 452 42.20 29.27 7.25
C PRO A 452 42.59 28.06 6.38
N ASP A 453 43.74 27.45 6.65
CA ASP A 453 44.23 26.32 5.86
C ASP A 453 43.42 25.06 6.12
N GLN A 454 43.01 24.83 7.37
CA GLN A 454 42.09 23.73 7.71
C GLN A 454 40.71 23.93 7.10
N PHE A 455 40.22 25.17 7.05
CA PHE A 455 38.94 25.51 6.46
C PHE A 455 38.91 25.29 4.94
N VAL A 456 39.94 25.75 4.23
CA VAL A 456 40.08 25.52 2.77
C VAL A 456 40.20 24.02 2.45
N ARG A 457 40.96 23.26 3.25
CA ARG A 457 41.06 21.80 3.11
C ARG A 457 39.70 21.12 3.32
N ALA A 458 38.93 21.53 4.33
CA ALA A 458 37.60 20.98 4.59
C ALA A 458 36.62 21.29 3.44
N LEU A 459 36.59 22.53 2.94
CA LEU A 459 35.78 22.94 1.79
C LEU A 459 36.14 22.15 0.53
N ASN A 460 37.43 22.02 0.20
CA ASN A 460 37.88 21.26 -0.97
C ASN A 460 37.52 19.77 -0.83
N ARG A 461 37.64 19.19 0.38
CA ARG A 461 37.26 17.80 0.62
C ARG A 461 35.77 17.57 0.44
N VAL A 462 34.91 18.48 0.92
CA VAL A 462 33.46 18.40 0.71
C VAL A 462 33.13 18.55 -0.78
N ARG A 463 33.79 19.49 -1.48
CA ARG A 463 33.62 19.71 -2.92
C ARG A 463 34.02 18.49 -3.74
N VAL A 464 35.12 17.82 -3.39
CA VAL A 464 35.56 16.55 -3.99
C VAL A 464 34.57 15.43 -3.67
N SER A 465 34.08 15.30 -2.43
CA SER A 465 33.09 14.27 -2.11
C SER A 465 31.77 14.44 -2.88
N ILE A 466 31.31 15.68 -3.05
CA ILE A 466 30.07 15.97 -3.80
C ILE A 466 30.26 15.75 -5.31
N ARG A 467 31.45 16.06 -5.85
CA ARG A 467 31.77 15.82 -7.27
C ARG A 467 32.03 14.35 -7.57
N ALA A 468 32.66 13.62 -6.66
CA ALA A 468 32.79 12.16 -6.75
C ALA A 468 31.40 11.48 -6.78
N GLN A 469 30.44 11.98 -5.99
CA GLN A 469 29.04 11.54 -6.04
C GLN A 469 28.34 11.83 -7.39
N ALA A 470 28.74 12.90 -8.09
CA ALA A 470 28.22 13.21 -9.41
C ALA A 470 28.83 12.32 -10.53
N GLN A 471 29.93 11.60 -10.26
CA GLN A 471 30.74 10.96 -11.29
C GLN A 471 31.19 9.49 -11.04
N VAL A 472 30.82 8.79 -9.96
CA VAL A 472 31.39 7.46 -9.66
C VAL A 472 30.29 6.47 -9.21
N GLU A 473 29.88 5.40 -9.91
CA GLU A 473 30.60 4.16 -10.31
C GLU A 473 32.11 4.24 -10.58
N GLU A 474 32.86 3.37 -9.88
CA GLU A 474 34.32 3.12 -9.95
C GLU A 474 35.28 4.06 -9.21
N ALA A 475 35.55 3.72 -7.93
CA ALA A 475 36.93 3.53 -7.43
C ALA A 475 36.90 3.34 -5.90
N GLU A 476 37.15 2.10 -5.45
CA GLU A 476 37.76 1.84 -4.15
C GLU A 476 39.24 2.24 -4.23
N GLY A 477 39.74 2.94 -3.20
CA GLY A 477 41.15 3.35 -3.19
C GLY A 477 41.58 4.08 -1.91
N ASP A 478 42.26 3.29 -1.08
CA ASP A 478 43.31 3.59 -0.11
C ASP A 478 43.09 4.42 1.16
N ASP A 479 43.53 3.74 2.23
CA ASP A 479 43.57 4.10 3.64
C ASP A 479 44.93 4.71 3.96
N GLU A 480 44.98 5.98 4.35
CA GLU A 480 46.12 6.52 5.09
C GLU A 480 45.73 7.77 5.92
N SER A 481 46.30 7.85 7.13
CA SER A 481 46.38 8.99 8.08
C SER A 481 45.33 9.15 9.21
N VAL A 482 45.22 8.14 10.07
CA VAL A 482 44.35 8.07 11.28
C VAL A 482 44.61 9.16 12.36
N THR A 483 45.70 9.92 12.31
CA THR A 483 46.06 10.87 13.40
C THR A 483 45.73 12.35 13.10
N GLU A 484 45.84 12.80 11.84
CA GLU A 484 45.33 14.11 11.37
C GLU A 484 43.80 14.12 11.19
N LEU A 485 43.22 12.92 11.07
CA LEU A 485 41.78 12.63 10.98
C LEU A 485 40.93 13.15 12.16
N ARG A 486 41.55 13.49 13.30
CA ARG A 486 40.84 13.88 14.53
C ARG A 486 40.42 15.35 14.63
N LYS A 487 41.14 16.30 14.02
CA LYS A 487 40.87 17.76 14.16
C LYS A 487 40.08 18.36 12.99
N ALA A 488 40.27 17.86 11.76
CA ALA A 488 39.53 18.31 10.58
C ALA A 488 38.11 17.71 10.46
N GLY A 489 37.79 16.67 11.24
CA GLY A 489 36.53 15.93 11.13
C GLY A 489 35.29 16.74 11.49
N THR A 490 35.32 17.51 12.59
CA THR A 490 34.15 18.29 13.04
C THR A 490 33.80 19.43 12.09
N LEU A 491 34.81 20.13 11.57
CA LEU A 491 34.62 21.20 10.59
C LEU A 491 34.09 20.63 9.27
N PHE A 492 34.69 19.54 8.77
CA PHE A 492 34.19 18.82 7.60
C PHE A 492 32.74 18.36 7.77
N ASP A 493 32.39 17.74 8.91
CA ASP A 493 31.03 17.29 9.19
C ASP A 493 30.03 18.46 9.28
N SER A 494 30.45 19.59 9.86
CA SER A 494 29.60 20.79 9.96
C SER A 494 29.30 21.43 8.59
N VAL A 495 30.31 21.54 7.71
CA VAL A 495 30.14 22.04 6.35
C VAL A 495 29.30 21.08 5.52
N ARG A 496 29.56 19.77 5.64
CA ARG A 496 28.80 18.74 4.95
C ARG A 496 27.33 18.73 5.34
N ARG A 497 27.01 18.81 6.64
CA ARG A 497 25.62 18.92 7.13
C ARG A 497 24.89 20.13 6.57
N ARG A 498 25.54 21.30 6.54
CA ARG A 498 24.96 22.52 5.93
C ARG A 498 24.64 22.32 4.46
N VAL A 499 25.57 21.72 3.71
CA VAL A 499 25.36 21.44 2.27
C VAL A 499 24.21 20.45 2.07
N LEU A 500 24.17 19.36 2.82
CA LEU A 500 23.07 18.38 2.74
C LEU A 500 21.70 19.00 3.08
N GLN A 501 21.67 19.88 4.09
CA GLN A 501 20.45 20.61 4.45
C GLN A 501 20.00 21.55 3.32
N ALA A 502 20.92 22.29 2.69
CA ALA A 502 20.61 23.16 1.56
C ALA A 502 20.09 22.37 0.35
N GLN A 503 20.73 21.25 0.02
CA GLN A 503 20.25 20.34 -1.05
C GLN A 503 18.83 19.84 -0.77
N ARG A 504 18.56 19.41 0.46
CA ARG A 504 17.24 18.92 0.87
C ARG A 504 16.19 20.02 0.72
N SER A 505 16.46 21.22 1.22
CA SER A 505 15.55 22.36 1.11
C SER A 505 15.25 22.71 -0.36
N ALA A 506 16.26 22.71 -1.22
CA ALA A 506 16.09 22.99 -2.65
C ALA A 506 15.25 21.92 -3.37
N LEU A 507 15.49 20.63 -3.08
CA LEU A 507 14.71 19.53 -3.65
C LEU A 507 13.25 19.56 -3.20
N ILE A 508 13.01 19.87 -1.92
CA ILE A 508 11.66 20.03 -1.34
C ILE A 508 10.93 21.18 -2.02
N ALA A 509 11.57 22.35 -2.14
CA ALA A 509 11.00 23.52 -2.80
C ALA A 509 10.65 23.23 -4.27
N ALA A 510 11.54 22.56 -5.02
CA ALA A 510 11.29 22.17 -6.40
C ALA A 510 10.10 21.20 -6.55
N ARG A 511 9.86 20.33 -5.56
CA ARG A 511 8.67 19.46 -5.52
C ARG A 511 7.41 20.26 -5.17
N ASP A 512 7.49 21.20 -4.24
CA ASP A 512 6.36 22.07 -3.85
C ASP A 512 5.92 22.98 -5.02
N GLU A 513 6.87 23.41 -5.86
CA GLU A 513 6.64 24.13 -7.12
C GLU A 513 6.14 23.23 -8.27
N GLY A 514 6.12 21.91 -8.08
CA GLY A 514 5.69 20.93 -9.08
C GLY A 514 6.71 20.66 -10.19
N LEU A 515 7.97 21.05 -10.02
CA LEU A 515 9.08 20.76 -10.96
C LEU A 515 9.58 19.31 -10.83
N LEU A 516 9.57 18.78 -9.61
CA LEU A 516 9.98 17.41 -9.29
C LEU A 516 8.81 16.54 -8.84
N ASP A 517 8.80 15.29 -9.32
CA ASP A 517 7.89 14.27 -8.83
C ASP A 517 8.26 13.79 -7.41
N ASP A 518 7.25 13.56 -6.55
CA ASP A 518 7.43 13.09 -5.16
C ASP A 518 8.28 11.81 -5.08
N GLU A 519 8.10 10.88 -6.01
CA GLU A 519 8.87 9.62 -6.06
C GLU A 519 10.36 9.86 -6.28
N VAL A 520 10.71 10.80 -7.16
CA VAL A 520 12.10 11.13 -7.47
C VAL A 520 12.72 11.88 -6.30
N LEU A 521 11.97 12.80 -5.69
CA LEU A 521 12.38 13.45 -4.44
C LEU A 521 12.68 12.40 -3.35
N ARG A 522 11.78 11.45 -3.11
CA ARG A 522 11.96 10.42 -2.07
C ARG A 522 13.19 9.56 -2.31
N ALA A 523 13.42 9.12 -3.55
CA ALA A 523 14.59 8.32 -3.91
C ALA A 523 15.90 9.10 -3.71
N GLU A 524 15.93 10.38 -4.12
CA GLU A 524 17.10 11.25 -3.96
C GLU A 524 17.36 11.62 -2.49
N LEU A 525 16.32 11.84 -1.69
CA LEU A 525 16.46 12.06 -0.25
C LEU A 525 16.91 10.79 0.48
N GLU A 526 16.40 9.62 0.10
CA GLU A 526 16.81 8.34 0.69
C GLU A 526 18.30 8.06 0.51
N SER A 527 18.81 8.24 -0.71
CA SER A 527 20.24 8.10 -0.97
C SER A 527 21.07 8.98 -0.05
N ARG A 528 20.61 10.20 0.24
CA ARG A 528 21.30 11.16 1.12
C ARG A 528 21.13 10.83 2.60
N ASP A 529 19.95 10.36 3.02
CA ASP A 529 19.67 9.92 4.39
C ASP A 529 20.61 8.77 4.80
N ILE A 530 20.82 7.80 3.91
CA ILE A 530 21.75 6.66 4.13
C ILE A 530 23.19 7.16 4.29
N GLU A 531 23.62 8.11 3.46
CA GLU A 531 24.95 8.69 3.54
C GLU A 531 25.20 9.51 4.81
N GLU A 532 24.19 10.25 5.27
CA GLU A 532 24.25 11.02 6.50
C GLU A 532 24.32 10.07 7.70
N ALA A 533 23.47 9.05 7.75
CA ALA A 533 23.52 8.03 8.79
C ALA A 533 24.88 7.29 8.82
N ALA A 534 25.44 6.97 7.65
CA ALA A 534 26.77 6.37 7.54
C ALA A 534 27.89 7.32 8.01
N ALA A 535 27.71 8.64 7.87
CA ALA A 535 28.63 9.64 8.39
C ALA A 535 28.55 9.72 9.91
N GLU A 536 27.34 9.81 10.45
CA GLU A 536 27.10 9.93 11.89
C GLU A 536 27.57 8.70 12.66
N GLN A 537 27.37 7.50 12.12
CA GLN A 537 27.90 6.27 12.72
C GLN A 537 29.43 6.26 12.79
N ARG A 538 30.14 6.78 11.77
CA ARG A 538 31.59 6.94 11.81
C ARG A 538 32.00 7.90 12.91
N VAL A 539 31.29 9.02 13.08
CA VAL A 539 31.55 9.98 14.17
C VAL A 539 31.29 9.37 15.54
N ARG A 540 30.23 8.58 15.71
CA ARG A 540 29.88 7.92 16.98
C ARG A 540 30.87 6.83 17.36
N ARG A 541 31.31 6.00 16.41
CA ARG A 541 32.43 5.03 16.60
C ARG A 541 33.78 5.70 16.89
N ARG A 542 33.95 6.98 16.55
CA ARG A 542 35.16 7.77 16.85
C ARG A 542 35.13 8.41 18.24
N ARG A 543 33.97 8.43 18.91
CA ARG A 543 33.76 9.05 20.24
C ARG A 543 33.64 8.06 21.39
N GLY A 544 33.28 6.80 21.12
CA GLY A 544 33.42 5.68 22.05
C GLY A 544 34.72 4.95 21.78
#